data_AF-A0A7K0ENT6-F1
#
_entry.id   AF-A0A7K0ENT6-F1
#
_cell.length_a   1.000
_cell.length_b   1.000
_cell.length_c   1.000
_cell.angle_alpha   90.00
_cell.angle_beta   90.00
_cell.angle_gamma   90.00
#
_symmetry.space_group_name_H-M   'P 1'
#
loop_
_entity.id
_entity.type
_entity.pdbx_description
1 polymer ?
#
loop_
_entity_poly.entity_id
_entity_poly.type
_entity_poly.pdbx_seq_one_letter_code
_entity_poly.pdbx_strand_id
1 'polypeptide(L)'
;MQAEQTLLRQLRNADPTAFRRVYDRYVQRIYYFTVSFLKSPEAAQQIVRDVFTTLWERRSTLDEDIPLNGYLFTMTYGLVLSAFRERHSQCQPQEILQRLTTQSGTDTEEQVLYQELELLYQQAVAQLPPRRREIYLLSRHEGYTSQQIADRMNLSTRTIEEHLAQSYDTLGTYFQRHTY
;
A
#
# COMPACT_ATOMS: atom_id res chain seq x y z
N MET A 1 9.21 17.22 -12.25
CA MET A 1 8.02 17.62 -11.48
C MET A 1 6.80 17.87 -12.38
N GLN A 2 6.83 18.81 -13.34
CA GLN A 2 5.65 19.14 -14.18
C GLN A 2 5.04 17.97 -14.98
N ALA A 3 5.86 17.05 -15.51
CA ALA A 3 5.36 15.92 -16.29
C ALA A 3 4.58 14.89 -15.45
N GLU A 4 4.93 14.72 -14.18
CA GLU A 4 4.28 13.76 -13.28
C GLU A 4 2.97 14.32 -12.72
N GLN A 5 2.95 15.61 -12.34
CA GLN A 5 1.73 16.33 -11.98
C GLN A 5 0.73 16.33 -13.14
N THR A 6 1.19 16.56 -14.37
CA THR A 6 0.32 16.51 -15.56
C THR A 6 -0.27 15.11 -15.75
N LEU A 7 0.53 14.06 -15.54
CA LEU A 7 0.08 12.68 -15.63
C LEU A 7 -0.97 12.34 -14.56
N LEU A 8 -0.76 12.78 -13.32
CA LEU A 8 -1.73 12.60 -12.23
C LEU A 8 -3.03 13.35 -12.52
N ARG A 9 -2.96 14.60 -12.98
CA ARG A 9 -4.14 15.38 -13.36
C ARG A 9 -4.94 14.73 -14.48
N GLN A 10 -4.27 14.19 -15.50
CA GLN A 10 -4.93 13.42 -16.56
C GLN A 10 -5.57 12.15 -16.01
N LEU A 11 -4.88 11.43 -15.12
CA LEU A 11 -5.42 10.25 -14.44
C LEU A 11 -6.68 10.57 -13.61
N ARG A 12 -6.68 11.69 -12.87
CA ARG A 12 -7.85 12.18 -12.12
C ARG A 12 -9.06 12.40 -13.03
N ASN A 13 -8.82 12.94 -14.22
CA ASN A 13 -9.84 13.18 -15.25
C ASN A 13 -10.25 11.91 -16.03
N ALA A 14 -9.86 10.73 -15.55
CA ALA A 14 -10.15 9.44 -16.16
C ALA A 14 -9.60 9.28 -17.60
N ASP A 15 -8.48 9.94 -17.92
CA ASP A 15 -7.81 9.75 -19.21
C ASP A 15 -7.21 8.34 -19.29
N PRO A 16 -7.69 7.47 -20.20
CA PRO A 16 -7.21 6.10 -20.33
C PRO A 16 -5.73 6.04 -20.77
N THR A 17 -5.26 7.05 -21.50
CA THR A 17 -3.87 7.16 -21.96
C THR A 17 -2.93 7.42 -20.80
N ALA A 18 -3.35 8.25 -19.84
CA ALA A 18 -2.58 8.50 -18.61
C ALA A 18 -2.49 7.25 -17.75
N PHE A 19 -3.62 6.56 -17.55
CA PHE A 19 -3.61 5.29 -16.82
C PHE A 19 -2.71 4.25 -17.49
N ARG A 20 -2.77 4.12 -18.82
CA ARG A 20 -1.91 3.19 -19.56
C ARG A 20 -0.43 3.49 -19.34
N ARG A 21 -0.03 4.76 -19.40
CA ARG A 21 1.36 5.18 -19.13
C ARG A 21 1.81 4.83 -17.71
N VAL A 22 0.94 5.00 -16.72
CA VAL A 22 1.24 4.57 -15.34
C VAL A 22 1.37 3.06 -15.27
N TYR A 23 0.42 2.32 -15.85
CA TYR A 23 0.45 0.86 -15.88
C TYR A 23 1.75 0.32 -16.49
N ASP A 24 2.08 0.74 -17.72
CA ASP A 24 3.27 0.27 -18.44
C ASP A 24 4.58 0.60 -17.68
N ARG A 25 4.61 1.74 -16.97
CA ARG A 25 5.78 2.16 -16.19
C ARG A 25 5.99 1.35 -14.90
N TYR A 26 4.92 0.90 -14.25
CA TYR A 26 5.00 0.35 -12.90
C TYR A 26 4.67 -1.14 -12.81
N VAL A 27 3.96 -1.73 -13.77
CA VAL A 27 3.46 -3.11 -13.70
C VAL A 27 4.56 -4.13 -13.40
N GLN A 28 5.69 -4.07 -14.13
CA GLN A 28 6.79 -5.00 -13.91
C GLN A 28 7.45 -4.81 -12.55
N ARG A 29 7.66 -3.55 -12.13
CA ARG A 29 8.29 -3.23 -10.85
C ARG A 29 7.44 -3.68 -9.67
N ILE A 30 6.13 -3.45 -9.73
CA ILE A 30 5.17 -3.91 -8.73
C ILE A 30 5.11 -5.44 -8.71
N TYR A 31 5.10 -6.07 -9.88
CA TYR A 31 5.10 -7.54 -9.98
C TYR A 31 6.32 -8.14 -9.28
N TYR A 32 7.54 -7.72 -9.64
CA TYR A 32 8.77 -8.26 -9.01
C TYR A 32 8.82 -7.99 -7.51
N PHE A 33 8.45 -6.77 -7.10
CA PHE A 33 8.34 -6.40 -5.69
C PHE A 33 7.33 -7.26 -4.93
N THR A 34 6.25 -7.70 -5.59
CA THR A 34 5.25 -8.54 -4.94
C THR A 34 5.71 -9.99 -4.88
N VAL A 35 6.34 -10.51 -5.94
CA VAL A 35 6.88 -11.87 -5.99
C VAL A 35 7.94 -12.10 -4.90
N SER A 36 8.77 -11.10 -4.60
CA SER A 36 9.77 -11.21 -3.53
C SER A 36 9.17 -11.43 -2.14
N PHE A 37 7.92 -11.00 -1.91
CA PHE A 37 7.20 -11.28 -0.66
C PHE A 37 6.35 -12.54 -0.76
N LEU A 38 5.49 -12.65 -1.77
CA LEU A 38 4.50 -13.74 -1.83
C LEU A 38 5.10 -15.08 -2.28
N LYS A 39 6.26 -15.07 -2.94
CA LYS A 39 6.88 -16.26 -3.56
C LYS A 39 5.95 -17.07 -4.48
N SER A 40 4.82 -16.47 -4.90
CA SER A 40 3.83 -17.05 -5.81
C SER A 40 3.57 -16.07 -6.96
N PRO A 41 3.86 -16.46 -8.21
CA PRO A 41 3.52 -15.69 -9.39
C PRO A 41 2.03 -15.37 -9.51
N GLU A 42 1.16 -16.33 -9.17
CA GLU A 42 -0.29 -16.20 -9.25
C GLU A 42 -0.80 -15.16 -8.25
N ALA A 43 -0.35 -15.25 -7.00
CA ALA A 43 -0.71 -14.29 -5.96
C ALA A 43 -0.16 -12.89 -6.31
N ALA A 44 1.05 -12.80 -6.87
CA ALA A 44 1.62 -11.53 -7.31
C ALA A 44 0.82 -10.89 -8.46
N GLN A 45 0.35 -11.68 -9.43
CA GLN A 45 -0.52 -11.18 -10.50
C GLN A 45 -1.84 -10.64 -9.94
N GLN A 46 -2.42 -11.30 -8.94
CA GLN A 46 -3.64 -10.83 -8.29
C GLN A 46 -3.43 -9.47 -7.62
N ILE A 47 -2.38 -9.33 -6.80
CA ILE A 47 -2.04 -8.05 -6.16
C ILE A 47 -1.76 -6.95 -7.19
N VAL A 48 -1.05 -7.24 -8.28
CA VAL A 48 -0.83 -6.27 -9.36
C VAL A 48 -2.17 -5.76 -9.91
N ARG A 49 -3.13 -6.65 -10.18
CA ARG A 49 -4.47 -6.27 -10.62
C ARG A 49 -5.14 -5.39 -9.57
N ASP A 50 -5.10 -5.79 -8.30
CA ASP A 50 -5.74 -5.05 -7.21
C ASP A 50 -5.16 -3.65 -7.01
N VAL A 51 -3.83 -3.49 -7.15
CA VAL A 51 -3.16 -2.19 -7.11
C VAL A 51 -3.70 -1.26 -8.18
N PHE A 52 -3.75 -1.73 -9.44
CA PHE A 52 -4.17 -0.87 -10.55
C PHE A 52 -5.69 -0.63 -10.57
N THR A 53 -6.50 -1.60 -10.12
CA THR A 53 -7.94 -1.42 -9.89
C THR A 53 -8.18 -0.37 -8.81
N THR A 54 -7.51 -0.51 -7.66
CA THR A 54 -7.61 0.45 -6.54
C THR A 54 -7.15 1.84 -6.96
N LEU A 55 -6.05 1.94 -7.72
CA LEU A 55 -5.57 3.20 -8.28
C LEU A 55 -6.64 3.86 -9.16
N TRP A 56 -7.27 3.08 -10.05
CA TRP A 56 -8.32 3.58 -10.93
C TRP A 56 -9.54 4.04 -10.12
N GLU A 57 -10.02 3.25 -9.18
CA GLU A 57 -11.18 3.59 -8.35
C GLU A 57 -10.96 4.87 -7.53
N ARG A 58 -9.76 5.03 -6.96
CA ARG A 58 -9.40 6.19 -6.13
C ARG A 58 -8.90 7.40 -6.93
N ARG A 59 -8.84 7.30 -8.27
CA ARG A 59 -8.19 8.32 -9.12
C ARG A 59 -8.72 9.74 -8.90
N SER A 60 -10.02 9.91 -8.64
CA SER A 60 -10.64 11.24 -8.48
C SER A 60 -10.17 11.97 -7.21
N THR A 61 -9.83 11.21 -6.17
CA THR A 61 -9.40 11.72 -4.86
C THR A 61 -7.89 11.75 -4.68
N LEU A 62 -7.12 11.35 -5.70
CA LEU A 62 -5.66 11.49 -5.68
C LEU A 62 -5.30 12.97 -5.70
N ASP A 63 -4.39 13.34 -4.82
CA ASP A 63 -3.69 14.62 -4.86
C ASP A 63 -2.66 14.61 -6.00
N GLU A 64 -2.52 15.74 -6.69
CA GLU A 64 -1.64 15.93 -7.84
C GLU A 64 -0.16 16.06 -7.46
N ASP A 65 0.12 16.36 -6.20
CA ASP A 65 1.47 16.56 -5.66
C ASP A 65 2.06 15.28 -5.03
N ILE A 66 1.32 14.16 -5.03
CA ILE A 66 1.82 12.90 -4.44
C ILE A 66 2.96 12.31 -5.28
N PRO A 67 4.00 11.73 -4.64
CA PRO A 67 5.03 10.97 -5.34
C PRO A 67 4.40 9.64 -5.79
N LEU A 68 4.08 9.52 -7.08
CA LEU A 68 3.32 8.38 -7.61
C LEU A 68 4.03 7.05 -7.35
N ASN A 69 5.36 7.03 -7.47
CA ASN A 69 6.18 5.87 -7.15
C ASN A 69 5.97 5.45 -5.68
N GLY A 70 6.23 6.35 -4.73
CA GLY A 70 6.09 6.05 -3.31
C GLY A 70 4.67 5.63 -2.92
N TYR A 71 3.66 6.29 -3.51
CA TYR A 71 2.26 5.96 -3.32
C TYR A 71 1.93 4.54 -3.77
N LEU A 72 2.35 4.16 -4.98
CA LEU A 72 2.09 2.82 -5.52
C LEU A 72 2.74 1.72 -4.69
N PHE A 73 4.03 1.86 -4.34
CA PHE A 73 4.70 0.84 -3.52
C PHE A 73 4.12 0.75 -2.10
N THR A 74 3.72 1.87 -1.51
CA THR A 74 3.01 1.87 -0.22
C THR A 74 1.66 1.16 -0.32
N MET A 75 0.92 1.39 -1.41
CA MET A 75 -0.35 0.71 -1.67
C MET A 75 -0.15 -0.79 -1.88
N THR A 76 0.80 -1.18 -2.73
CA THR A 76 1.15 -2.58 -3.00
C THR A 76 1.50 -3.29 -1.70
N TYR A 77 2.37 -2.70 -0.87
CA TYR A 77 2.76 -3.28 0.40
C TYR A 77 1.56 -3.52 1.32
N GLY A 78 0.66 -2.53 1.42
CA GLY A 78 -0.58 -2.68 2.18
C GLY A 78 -1.47 -3.82 1.68
N LEU A 79 -1.58 -4.01 0.35
CA LEU A 79 -2.35 -5.10 -0.24
C LEU A 79 -1.71 -6.47 0.01
N VAL A 80 -0.38 -6.55 -0.06
CA VAL A 80 0.37 -7.77 0.32
C VAL A 80 0.08 -8.11 1.77
N LEU A 81 0.22 -7.15 2.70
CA LEU A 81 -0.04 -7.36 4.12
C LEU A 81 -1.48 -7.80 4.39
N SER A 82 -2.46 -7.19 3.71
CA SER A 82 -3.86 -7.60 3.80
C SER A 82 -4.09 -9.04 3.30
N ALA A 83 -3.46 -9.43 2.20
CA ALA A 83 -3.60 -10.79 1.66
C ALA A 83 -3.06 -11.85 2.63
N PHE A 84 -1.94 -11.59 3.31
CA PHE A 84 -1.48 -12.48 4.38
C PHE A 84 -2.45 -12.47 5.58
N ARG A 85 -2.93 -11.30 6.00
CA ARG A 85 -3.86 -11.19 7.12
C ARG A 85 -5.15 -11.97 6.89
N GLU A 86 -5.71 -11.93 5.69
CA GLU A 86 -6.95 -12.66 5.35
C GLU A 86 -6.75 -14.17 5.43
N ARG A 87 -5.64 -14.69 4.91
CA ARG A 87 -5.29 -16.12 4.98
C ARG A 87 -5.16 -16.57 6.43
N HIS A 88 -4.49 -15.78 7.27
CA HIS A 88 -4.30 -16.09 8.69
C HIS A 88 -5.57 -15.91 9.55
N SER A 89 -6.44 -14.95 9.20
CA SER A 89 -7.70 -14.71 9.93
C SER A 89 -8.75 -15.80 9.64
N GLN A 90 -8.72 -16.40 8.45
CA GLN A 90 -9.58 -17.53 8.09
C GLN A 90 -9.22 -18.81 8.86
N CYS A 91 -8.02 -18.91 9.46
CA CYS A 91 -7.61 -20.05 10.28
C CYS A 91 -8.14 -20.04 11.74
N GLN A 92 -8.79 -18.97 12.22
CA GLN A 92 -9.07 -18.81 13.67
C GLN A 92 -10.48 -19.15 14.23
N PRO A 93 -11.54 -19.49 13.48
CA PRO A 93 -12.76 -20.06 14.12
C PRO A 93 -13.03 -21.56 13.94
N GLN A 94 -12.25 -22.34 13.20
CA GLN A 94 -12.57 -23.78 12.96
C GLN A 94 -11.44 -24.78 13.27
N GLU A 95 -10.25 -24.32 13.63
CA GLU A 95 -9.09 -25.20 13.80
C GLU A 95 -8.85 -25.78 15.19
N ILE A 96 -9.75 -25.57 16.17
CA ILE A 96 -9.59 -26.25 17.47
C ILE A 96 -9.92 -27.75 17.35
N LEU A 97 -10.72 -28.19 16.36
CA LEU A 97 -11.06 -29.61 16.16
C LEU A 97 -10.25 -30.34 15.07
N GLN A 98 -9.68 -29.66 14.07
CA GLN A 98 -8.97 -30.32 12.95
C GLN A 98 -7.44 -30.39 13.11
N ARG A 99 -6.86 -29.67 14.07
CA ARG A 99 -5.40 -29.69 14.35
C ARG A 99 -4.86 -31.00 14.92
N LEU A 100 -5.69 -32.02 15.11
CA LEU A 100 -5.25 -33.35 15.53
C LEU A 100 -4.82 -34.27 14.39
N THR A 101 -5.00 -33.88 13.11
CA THR A 101 -4.84 -34.89 12.04
C THR A 101 -4.05 -34.53 10.79
N THR A 102 -3.75 -33.27 10.42
CA THR A 102 -2.87 -33.07 9.24
C THR A 102 -2.34 -31.65 9.06
N GLN A 103 -1.05 -31.55 8.70
CA GLN A 103 -0.28 -30.39 8.20
C GLN A 103 0.35 -29.46 9.24
N SER A 104 1.64 -29.68 9.51
CA SER A 104 2.47 -28.85 10.41
C SER A 104 3.72 -28.28 9.72
N GLY A 105 3.65 -28.04 8.40
CA GLY A 105 4.78 -27.50 7.62
C GLY A 105 4.55 -26.08 7.09
N THR A 106 3.39 -25.84 6.46
CA THR A 106 3.12 -24.60 5.72
C THR A 106 2.65 -23.43 6.60
N ASP A 107 1.93 -23.74 7.68
CA ASP A 107 1.31 -22.75 8.58
C ASP A 107 2.37 -21.93 9.35
N THR A 108 3.52 -22.53 9.66
CA THR A 108 4.61 -21.87 10.40
C THR A 108 5.41 -20.90 9.51
N GLU A 109 5.72 -21.27 8.27
CA GLU A 109 6.50 -20.41 7.36
C GLU A 109 5.70 -19.18 6.91
N GLU A 110 4.43 -19.35 6.57
CA GLU A 110 3.57 -18.22 6.17
C GLU A 110 3.28 -17.29 7.36
N GLN A 111 3.21 -17.83 8.58
CA GLN A 111 3.04 -17.04 9.80
C GLN A 111 4.30 -16.22 10.13
N VAL A 112 5.49 -16.83 10.01
CA VAL A 112 6.77 -16.12 10.18
C VAL A 112 6.89 -14.98 9.17
N LEU A 113 6.59 -15.25 7.89
CA LEU A 113 6.64 -14.24 6.84
C LEU A 113 5.63 -13.09 7.07
N TYR A 114 4.42 -13.41 7.56
CA TYR A 114 3.46 -12.38 7.94
C TYR A 114 3.98 -11.50 9.09
N GLN A 115 4.60 -12.09 10.11
CA GLN A 115 5.19 -11.34 11.23
C GLN A 115 6.35 -10.44 10.76
N GLU A 116 7.18 -10.92 9.85
CA GLU A 116 8.26 -10.12 9.23
C GLU A 116 7.70 -8.94 8.45
N LEU A 117 6.64 -9.14 7.66
CA LEU A 117 5.96 -8.07 6.93
C LEU A 117 5.32 -7.04 7.87
N GLU A 118 4.60 -7.50 8.89
CA GLU A 118 3.97 -6.60 9.86
C GLU A 118 5.04 -5.80 10.63
N LEU A 119 6.16 -6.43 11.00
CA LEU A 119 7.29 -5.74 11.63
C LEU A 119 7.91 -4.69 10.70
N LEU A 120 8.13 -5.02 9.43
CA LEU A 120 8.68 -4.09 8.45
C LEU A 120 7.73 -2.91 8.21
N TYR A 121 6.41 -3.14 8.19
CA TYR A 121 5.41 -2.07 8.16
C TYR A 121 5.54 -1.13 9.36
N GLN A 122 5.60 -1.69 10.57
CA GLN A 122 5.73 -0.90 11.80
C GLN A 122 7.02 -0.09 11.81
N GLN A 123 8.14 -0.67 11.37
CA GLN A 123 9.42 0.02 11.26
C GLN A 123 9.39 1.14 10.22
N ALA A 124 8.71 0.94 9.09
CA ALA A 124 8.52 1.96 8.05
C ALA A 124 7.71 3.15 8.58
N VAL A 125 6.58 2.87 9.25
CA VAL A 125 5.71 3.90 9.85
C VAL A 125 6.44 4.63 10.99
N ALA A 126 7.32 3.96 11.72
CA ALA A 126 8.15 4.57 12.76
C ALA A 126 9.19 5.56 12.19
N GLN A 127 9.57 5.47 10.91
CA GLN A 127 10.42 6.48 10.25
C GLN A 127 9.70 7.83 10.07
N LEU A 128 8.37 7.86 10.16
CA LEU A 128 7.62 9.09 10.02
C LEU A 128 7.69 9.94 11.29
N PRO A 129 7.96 11.26 11.18
CA PRO A 129 7.80 12.19 12.29
C PRO A 129 6.40 12.09 12.91
N PRO A 130 6.25 12.31 14.22
CA PRO A 130 5.01 12.02 14.96
C PRO A 130 3.74 12.58 14.29
N ARG A 131 3.75 13.86 13.87
CA ARG A 131 2.59 14.47 13.19
C ARG A 131 2.29 13.86 11.82
N ARG A 132 3.31 13.54 11.03
CA ARG A 132 3.10 12.90 9.70
C ARG A 132 2.54 11.50 9.87
N ARG A 133 3.04 10.77 10.87
CA ARG A 133 2.54 9.45 11.24
C ARG A 133 1.07 9.49 11.59
N GLU A 134 0.66 10.41 12.47
CA GLU A 134 -0.74 10.61 12.85
C GLU A 134 -1.63 10.88 11.62
N ILE A 135 -1.23 11.84 10.77
CA ILE A 135 -1.94 12.17 9.54
C ILE A 135 -2.06 10.97 8.60
N TYR A 136 -0.95 10.24 8.38
CA TYR A 136 -0.93 9.06 7.54
C TYR A 136 -1.84 7.96 8.08
N LEU A 137 -1.82 7.71 9.39
CA LEU A 137 -2.66 6.68 10.01
C LEU A 137 -4.16 7.04 9.94
N LEU A 138 -4.53 8.30 10.18
CA LEU A 138 -5.91 8.79 10.01
C LEU A 138 -6.40 8.59 8.57
N SER A 139 -5.57 8.90 7.58
CA SER A 139 -5.93 8.71 6.18
C SER A 139 -6.01 7.22 5.82
N ARG A 140 -5.04 6.41 6.26
CA ARG A 140 -4.88 5.03 5.79
C ARG A 140 -5.76 4.02 6.52
N HIS A 141 -5.89 4.13 7.84
CA HIS A 141 -6.62 3.17 8.67
C HIS A 141 -8.03 3.64 8.98
N GLU A 142 -8.22 4.93 9.27
CA GLU A 142 -9.54 5.48 9.59
C GLU A 142 -10.28 6.02 8.35
N GLY A 143 -9.62 6.10 7.20
CA GLY A 143 -10.25 6.45 5.92
C GLY A 143 -10.64 7.92 5.79
N TYR A 144 -10.12 8.80 6.64
CA TYR A 144 -10.43 10.23 6.55
C TYR A 144 -9.87 10.84 5.27
N THR A 145 -10.64 11.76 4.70
CA THR A 145 -10.18 12.62 3.60
C THR A 145 -9.22 13.69 4.11
N SER A 146 -8.37 14.24 3.23
CA SER A 146 -7.47 15.35 3.57
C SER A 146 -8.22 16.52 4.21
N GLN A 147 -9.43 16.80 3.73
CA GLN A 147 -10.29 17.86 4.29
C GLN A 147 -10.71 17.55 5.73
N GLN A 148 -11.18 16.33 6.01
CA GLN A 148 -11.60 15.95 7.35
C GLN A 148 -10.43 15.96 8.35
N ILE A 149 -9.24 15.56 7.92
CA ILE A 149 -8.03 15.63 8.75
C ILE A 149 -7.63 17.10 8.99
N ALA A 150 -7.71 17.94 7.97
CA ALA A 150 -7.42 19.37 8.07
C ALA A 150 -8.33 20.05 9.09
N ASP A 151 -9.63 19.80 9.02
CA ASP A 151 -10.63 20.30 9.97
C ASP A 151 -10.34 19.80 11.40
N ARG A 152 -10.02 18.51 11.56
CA ARG A 152 -9.72 17.90 12.86
C ARG A 152 -8.45 18.45 13.50
N MET A 153 -7.43 18.75 12.70
CA MET A 153 -6.11 19.22 13.19
C MET A 153 -5.96 20.75 13.16
N ASN A 154 -6.99 21.47 12.70
CA ASN A 154 -6.96 22.92 12.48
C ASN A 154 -5.77 23.35 11.60
N LEU A 155 -5.57 22.63 10.49
CA LEU A 155 -4.54 22.87 9.48
C LEU A 155 -5.18 23.11 8.12
N SER A 156 -4.41 23.58 7.14
CA SER A 156 -4.91 23.67 5.77
C SER A 156 -4.90 22.30 5.09
N THR A 157 -5.87 22.03 4.21
CA THR A 157 -5.92 20.82 3.39
C THR A 157 -4.62 20.58 2.64
N ARG A 158 -4.01 21.66 2.12
CA ARG A 158 -2.69 21.62 1.47
C ARG A 158 -1.57 21.14 2.39
N THR A 159 -1.57 21.54 3.66
CA THR A 159 -0.58 21.06 4.64
C THR A 159 -0.73 19.56 4.91
N ILE A 160 -1.97 19.07 4.98
CA ILE A 160 -2.25 17.63 5.14
C ILE A 160 -1.77 16.84 3.92
N GLU A 161 -2.10 17.31 2.72
CA GLU A 161 -1.66 16.80 1.43
C GLU A 161 -0.12 16.70 1.35
N GLU A 162 0.59 17.78 1.69
CA GLU A 162 2.05 17.80 1.75
C GLU A 162 2.63 16.78 2.75
N HIS A 163 2.00 16.62 3.92
CA HIS A 163 2.40 15.60 4.90
C HIS A 163 2.17 14.18 4.39
N LEU A 164 1.07 13.94 3.68
CA LEU A 164 0.78 12.64 3.06
C LEU A 164 1.76 12.33 1.93
N ALA A 165 2.03 13.28 1.05
CA ALA A 165 3.02 13.15 -0.03
C ALA A 165 4.40 12.77 0.52
N GLN A 166 4.87 13.46 1.55
CA GLN A 166 6.14 13.14 2.23
C GLN A 166 6.12 11.76 2.91
N SER A 167 4.95 11.33 3.42
CA SER A 167 4.81 10.01 4.01
C SER A 167 4.93 8.92 2.96
N TYR A 168 4.28 9.07 1.80
CA TYR A 168 4.39 8.12 0.69
C TYR A 168 5.81 8.00 0.15
N ASP A 169 6.55 9.10 0.05
CA ASP A 169 7.95 9.07 -0.37
C ASP A 169 8.83 8.29 0.61
N THR A 170 8.68 8.60 1.89
CA THR A 170 9.44 7.95 2.98
C THR A 170 9.16 6.45 3.03
N LEU A 171 7.87 6.08 3.05
CA LEU A 171 7.44 4.68 3.14
C LEU A 171 7.81 3.90 1.88
N GLY A 172 7.53 4.45 0.70
CA GLY A 172 7.85 3.81 -0.57
C GLY A 172 9.35 3.56 -0.74
N THR A 173 10.18 4.53 -0.36
CA THR A 173 11.65 4.37 -0.35
C THR A 173 12.09 3.32 0.65
N TYR A 174 11.50 3.30 1.84
CA TYR A 174 11.81 2.33 2.88
C TYR A 174 11.51 0.90 2.42
N PHE A 175 10.32 0.66 1.86
CA PHE A 175 9.95 -0.66 1.36
C PHE A 175 10.87 -1.11 0.21
N GLN A 176 11.11 -0.25 -0.78
CA GLN A 176 11.99 -0.57 -1.91
C GLN A 176 13.42 -0.96 -1.48
N ARG A 177 13.94 -0.36 -0.39
CA ARG A 177 15.28 -0.69 0.14
C ARG A 177 15.35 -2.02 0.88
N HIS A 178 14.24 -2.49 1.44
CA HIS A 178 14.16 -3.73 2.21
C HIS A 178 13.57 -4.89 1.39
N THR A 179 13.50 -4.71 0.07
CA THR A 179 13.06 -5.75 -0.86
C THR A 179 14.24 -6.10 -1.77
N TYR A 180 14.94 -7.19 -1.47
CA TYR A 180 16.04 -7.74 -2.27
C TYR A 180 15.96 -9.27 -2.28
#